data_AF-A0AAF0MLX2-F1
#
_entry.id   AF-A0AAF0MLX2-F1
#
_cell.length_a   1.000
_cell.length_b   1.000
_cell.length_c   1.000
_cell.angle_alpha   90.00
_cell.angle_beta   90.00
_cell.angle_gamma   90.00
#
_symmetry.space_group_name_H-M   'P 1'
#
loop_
_entity.id
_entity.type
_entity.pdbx_description
1 polymer ?
#
loop_
_entity_poly.entity_id
_entity_poly.type
_entity_poly.pdbx_seq_one_letter_code
_entity_poly.pdbx_strand_id
1 'polypeptide(L)'
;MVNACPPQSDPRLNVADFISNKDNMALAGLVVEGMEGLLEVVLNELRKQEPDTNIVKVDRDFLSDENITFARELGDYIDRKLADGKKLNLIIAGDIPVVGWNLLMEKYKGKNIQVYYCAQACRQVPLCTKLQI
;
A
#
# COMPACT_ATOMS: atom_id res chain seq x y z
N MET A 1 7.21 2.56 -19.03
CA MET A 1 8.65 2.50 -18.76
C MET A 1 8.99 3.61 -17.78
N VAL A 2 9.61 3.30 -16.65
CA VAL A 2 10.18 4.31 -15.75
C VAL A 2 11.56 4.65 -16.30
N ASN A 3 11.68 5.74 -17.07
CA ASN A 3 12.91 6.10 -17.80
C ASN A 3 14.04 6.64 -16.90
N ALA A 4 13.77 6.88 -15.62
CA ALA A 4 14.76 7.32 -14.64
C ALA A 4 14.41 6.76 -13.27
N CYS A 5 15.41 6.32 -12.50
CA CYS A 5 15.17 5.89 -11.13
C CYS A 5 14.53 7.02 -10.31
N PRO A 6 13.51 6.72 -9.49
CA PRO A 6 12.93 7.73 -8.63
C PRO A 6 14.03 8.33 -7.76
N PRO A 7 14.07 9.67 -7.62
CA PRO A 7 15.08 10.32 -6.81
C PRO A 7 14.92 9.87 -5.35
N GLN A 8 16.01 9.41 -4.74
CA GLN A 8 15.99 9.10 -3.32
C GLN A 8 15.73 10.40 -2.55
N SER A 9 14.76 10.35 -1.65
CA SER A 9 14.37 11.47 -0.80
C SER A 9 13.96 10.92 0.55
N ASP A 10 14.10 11.73 1.61
CA ASP A 10 13.54 11.38 2.91
C ASP A 10 12.01 11.39 2.78
N PRO A 11 11.34 10.23 2.92
CA PRO A 11 9.90 10.14 2.72
C PRO A 11 9.13 10.99 3.74
N ARG A 12 9.72 11.31 4.90
CA ARG A 12 9.08 12.11 5.96
C ARG A 12 8.78 13.54 5.51
N LEU A 13 9.51 14.05 4.52
CA LEU A 13 9.31 15.40 3.98
C LEU A 13 8.02 15.52 3.16
N ASN A 14 7.65 14.43 2.47
CA ASN A 14 6.57 14.46 1.47
C ASN A 14 5.43 13.50 1.79
N VAL A 15 5.53 12.67 2.84
CA VAL A 15 4.51 11.68 3.18
C VAL A 15 3.14 12.31 3.46
N ALA A 16 3.11 13.48 4.09
CA ALA A 16 1.84 14.13 4.43
C ALA A 16 1.04 14.51 3.17
N ASP A 17 1.75 15.06 2.17
CA ASP A 17 1.20 15.40 0.85
C ASP A 17 0.92 14.12 0.04
N PHE A 18 1.79 13.12 0.14
CA PHE A 18 1.53 11.81 -0.44
C PHE A 18 0.25 11.17 0.09
N ILE A 19 -0.12 11.28 1.37
CA ILE A 19 -1.39 10.70 1.86
C ILE A 19 -2.59 11.55 1.40
N SER A 20 -2.56 12.85 1.67
CA SER A 20 -3.70 13.74 1.51
C SER A 20 -4.00 14.14 0.05
N ASN A 21 -2.99 14.25 -0.81
CA ASN A 21 -3.13 14.72 -2.18
C ASN A 21 -3.31 13.56 -3.17
N LYS A 22 -4.39 13.62 -3.96
CA LYS A 22 -4.71 12.58 -4.95
C LYS A 22 -3.79 12.60 -6.17
N ASP A 23 -3.15 13.73 -6.46
CA ASP A 23 -2.24 13.86 -7.61
C ASP A 23 -0.85 13.30 -7.30
N ASN A 24 -0.49 13.20 -6.01
CA ASN A 24 0.75 12.57 -5.57
C ASN A 24 0.60 11.06 -5.49
N MET A 25 0.94 10.42 -6.60
CA MET A 25 0.75 8.99 -6.80
C MET A 25 1.90 8.13 -6.30
N ALA A 26 3.06 8.70 -5.96
CA ALA A 26 4.24 7.95 -5.59
C ALA A 26 5.06 8.64 -4.49
N LEU A 27 5.68 7.83 -3.64
CA LEU A 27 6.61 8.24 -2.59
C LEU A 27 7.84 7.33 -2.62
N ALA A 28 9.02 7.93 -2.77
CA ALA A 28 10.29 7.22 -2.68
C ALA A 28 10.84 7.29 -1.26
N GLY A 29 11.52 6.22 -0.85
CA GLY A 29 12.24 6.15 0.41
C GLY A 29 13.76 6.17 0.25
N LEU A 30 14.46 6.06 1.38
CA LEU A 30 15.91 5.97 1.43
C LEU A 30 16.35 4.50 1.36
N VAL A 31 17.34 4.20 0.52
CA VAL A 31 17.88 2.83 0.41
C VAL A 31 18.42 2.32 1.74
N VAL A 32 19.03 3.21 2.53
CA VAL A 32 19.60 2.87 3.85
C VAL A 32 18.56 2.44 4.88
N GLU A 33 17.31 2.89 4.75
CA GLU A 33 16.21 2.50 5.64
C GLU A 33 15.39 1.31 5.07
N GLY A 34 15.60 1.00 3.78
CA GLY A 34 14.89 -0.08 3.11
C GLY A 34 13.38 0.14 3.00
N MET A 35 12.66 -0.94 2.66
CA MET A 35 11.21 -0.90 2.51
C MET A 35 10.48 -0.70 3.85
N GLU A 36 11.04 -1.24 4.93
CA GLU A 36 10.44 -1.14 6.27
C GLU A 36 10.38 0.31 6.75
N GLY A 37 11.44 1.09 6.56
CA GLY A 37 11.42 2.52 6.91
C GLY A 37 10.37 3.31 6.14
N LEU A 38 10.24 3.06 4.84
CA LEU A 38 9.19 3.68 4.01
C LEU A 38 7.78 3.29 4.48
N LEU A 39 7.56 2.00 4.76
CA LEU A 39 6.28 1.49 5.24
C LEU A 39 5.89 2.08 6.59
N GLU A 40 6.83 2.19 7.52
CA GLU A 40 6.60 2.79 8.82
C GLU A 40 6.18 4.25 8.71
N VAL A 41 6.86 5.02 7.85
CA VAL A 41 6.52 6.43 7.58
C VAL A 41 5.11 6.56 7.02
N VAL A 42 4.74 5.74 6.03
CA VAL A 42 3.38 5.73 5.45
C VAL A 42 2.33 5.33 6.48
N LEU A 43 2.57 4.27 7.26
CA LEU A 43 1.64 3.79 8.29
C LEU A 43 1.41 4.83 9.38
N ASN A 44 2.47 5.47 9.86
CA ASN A 44 2.37 6.49 10.91
C ASN A 44 1.61 7.72 10.43
N GLU A 45 1.85 8.17 9.19
CA GLU A 45 1.12 9.32 8.64
C GLU A 45 -0.36 8.97 8.38
N LEU A 46 -0.67 7.77 7.90
CA LEU A 46 -2.06 7.29 7.76
C LEU A 46 -2.79 7.28 9.09
N ARG A 47 -2.18 6.74 10.16
CA ARG A 47 -2.78 6.72 11.50
C ARG A 47 -3.02 8.12 12.05
N LYS A 48 -2.15 9.07 11.70
CA LYS A 48 -2.24 10.46 12.14
C LYS A 48 -3.32 11.24 11.38
N GLN A 49 -3.40 11.10 10.05
CA GLN A 49 -4.37 11.84 9.24
C GLN A 49 -5.74 11.18 9.17
N GLU A 50 -5.78 9.84 9.24
CA GLU A 50 -6.98 9.02 9.02
C GLU A 50 -7.19 8.00 10.16
N PRO A 51 -7.28 8.44 11.44
CA PRO A 51 -7.32 7.55 12.61
C PRO A 51 -8.54 6.62 12.64
N ASP A 52 -9.65 7.03 12.01
CA ASP A 52 -10.91 6.27 12.01
C ASP A 52 -11.01 5.24 10.87
N THR A 53 -9.92 5.03 10.12
CA THR A 53 -9.89 4.11 8.97
C THR A 53 -9.31 2.75 9.32
N ASN A 54 -9.73 1.74 8.56
CA ASN A 54 -9.13 0.41 8.62
C ASN A 54 -7.82 0.45 7.83
N ILE A 55 -6.67 0.25 8.50
CA ILE A 55 -5.36 0.19 7.84
C ILE A 55 -4.87 -1.25 7.91
N VAL A 56 -4.63 -1.88 6.75
CA VAL A 56 -4.20 -3.27 6.65
C VAL A 56 -2.92 -3.35 5.83
N LYS A 57 -1.84 -3.85 6.44
CA LYS A 57 -0.59 -4.18 5.76
C LYS A 57 -0.66 -5.65 5.31
N VAL A 58 -0.67 -5.87 4.01
CA VAL A 58 -0.66 -7.20 3.39
C VAL A 58 0.79 -7.55 3.06
N ASP A 59 1.41 -8.27 3.97
CA ASP A 59 2.71 -8.93 3.80
C ASP A 59 2.57 -10.45 3.98
N ARG A 60 3.68 -11.17 3.93
CA ARG A 60 3.67 -12.65 4.04
C ARG A 60 3.15 -13.13 5.38
N ASP A 61 3.48 -12.43 6.46
CA ASP A 61 3.06 -12.79 7.81
C ASP A 61 1.56 -12.62 7.95
N PHE A 62 1.02 -11.48 7.50
CA PHE A 62 -0.43 -11.25 7.46
C PHE A 62 -1.17 -12.32 6.66
N LEU A 63 -0.66 -12.69 5.48
CA LEU A 63 -1.29 -13.72 4.65
C LEU A 63 -1.29 -15.09 5.33
N SER A 64 -0.21 -15.43 6.04
CA SER A 64 -0.12 -16.65 6.83
C SER A 64 -1.11 -16.65 8.00
N ASP A 65 -1.18 -15.54 8.74
CA ASP A 65 -2.05 -15.39 9.91
C ASP A 65 -3.54 -15.44 9.55
N GLU A 66 -3.92 -14.85 8.42
CA GLU A 66 -5.30 -14.84 7.92
C GLU A 66 -5.63 -16.05 7.03
N ASN A 67 -4.69 -16.97 6.84
CA ASN A 67 -4.83 -18.15 5.98
C ASN A 67 -5.27 -17.78 4.54
N ILE A 68 -4.66 -16.73 3.98
CA ILE A 68 -4.92 -16.22 2.63
C ILE A 68 -3.83 -16.75 1.69
N THR A 69 -4.21 -17.67 0.82
CA THR A 69 -3.35 -18.25 -0.23
C THR A 69 -3.73 -17.72 -1.61
N PHE A 70 -5.02 -17.45 -1.84
CA PHE A 70 -5.56 -17.11 -3.15
C PHE A 70 -6.23 -15.73 -3.18
N ALA A 71 -6.29 -15.14 -4.38
CA ALA A 71 -6.93 -13.82 -4.58
C ALA A 71 -8.40 -13.81 -4.12
N ARG A 72 -9.12 -14.92 -4.24
CA ARG A 72 -10.49 -15.02 -3.73
C ARG A 72 -10.57 -14.78 -2.22
N GLU A 73 -9.70 -15.41 -1.44
CA GLU A 73 -9.67 -15.29 0.03
C GLU A 73 -9.28 -13.87 0.46
N LEU A 74 -8.34 -13.25 -0.27
CA LEU A 74 -8.02 -11.84 -0.09
C LEU A 74 -9.24 -10.95 -0.37
N GLY A 75 -10.03 -11.27 -1.40
CA GLY A 75 -11.28 -10.58 -1.71
C GLY A 75 -12.33 -10.73 -0.62
N ASP A 76 -12.50 -11.95 -0.10
CA ASP A 76 -13.42 -12.24 1.00
C ASP A 76 -13.00 -11.49 2.28
N TYR A 77 -11.70 -11.35 2.54
CA TYR A 77 -11.18 -10.51 3.62
C TYR A 77 -11.51 -9.02 3.40
N ILE A 78 -11.24 -8.49 2.20
CA ILE A 78 -11.50 -7.08 1.88
C ILE A 78 -12.99 -6.77 1.99
N ASP A 79 -13.86 -7.65 1.49
CA ASP A 79 -15.32 -7.50 1.58
C ASP A 79 -15.78 -7.39 3.05
N ARG A 80 -15.23 -8.24 3.94
CA ARG A 80 -15.50 -8.15 5.38
C ARG A 80 -15.07 -6.82 5.97
N LYS A 81 -13.88 -6.31 5.62
CA LYS A 81 -13.38 -5.02 6.14
C LYS A 81 -14.12 -3.81 5.60
N LEU A 82 -14.65 -3.89 4.38
CA LEU A 82 -15.49 -2.84 3.79
C LEU A 82 -16.91 -2.84 4.37
N ALA A 83 -17.41 -3.98 4.86
CA ALA A 83 -18.72 -4.07 5.51
C ALA A 83 -18.81 -3.23 6.80
N ASP A 84 -17.66 -2.92 7.43
CA ASP A 84 -17.57 -2.03 8.59
C ASP A 84 -17.95 -0.56 8.27
N GLY A 85 -18.11 -0.21 6.99
CA GLY A 85 -18.47 1.14 6.53
C GLY A 85 -17.35 2.17 6.60
N LYS A 86 -16.21 1.82 7.19
CA LYS A 86 -15.00 2.65 7.27
C LYS A 86 -14.19 2.57 5.98
N LYS A 87 -13.40 3.62 5.71
CA LYS A 87 -12.42 3.58 4.63
C LYS A 87 -11.38 2.50 4.92
N LEU A 88 -10.99 1.74 3.90
CA LEU A 88 -9.93 0.75 3.97
C LEU A 88 -8.68 1.27 3.26
N ASN A 89 -7.59 1.45 4.00
CA ASN A 89 -6.25 1.69 3.46
C ASN A 89 -5.50 0.36 3.41
N LEU A 90 -5.38 -0.23 2.22
CA LEU A 90 -4.73 -1.51 1.99
C LEU A 90 -3.31 -1.28 1.48
N ILE A 91 -2.30 -1.71 2.23
CA ILE A 91 -0.88 -1.55 1.87
C ILE A 91 -0.33 -2.91 1.47
N ILE A 92 -0.07 -3.11 0.18
CA ILE A 92 0.40 -4.37 -0.40
C ILE A 92 1.92 -4.31 -0.57
N ALA A 93 2.63 -5.22 0.11
CA ALA A 93 4.05 -5.41 -0.11
C ALA A 93 4.31 -6.05 -1.48
N GLY A 94 5.41 -5.64 -2.13
CA GLY A 94 5.73 -6.02 -3.51
C GLY A 94 5.98 -7.50 -3.74
N ASP A 95 6.16 -8.28 -2.69
CA ASP A 95 6.61 -9.67 -2.72
C ASP A 95 5.55 -10.67 -2.18
N ILE A 96 4.28 -10.27 -2.14
CA ILE A 96 3.19 -11.16 -1.69
C ILE A 96 2.94 -12.31 -2.68
N PRO A 97 2.77 -13.57 -2.19
CA PRO A 97 2.59 -14.74 -3.04
C PRO A 97 1.15 -14.97 -3.56
N VAL A 98 0.30 -13.93 -3.59
CA VAL A 98 -1.12 -14.05 -4.00
C VAL A 98 -1.28 -13.75 -5.49
N VAL A 99 -1.24 -14.77 -6.35
CA VAL A 99 -1.38 -14.56 -7.80
C VAL A 99 -2.74 -13.95 -8.15
N GLY A 100 -2.72 -12.90 -8.98
CA GLY A 100 -3.94 -12.23 -9.47
C GLY A 100 -4.57 -11.22 -8.50
N TRP A 101 -3.89 -10.88 -7.40
CA TRP A 101 -4.37 -9.86 -6.45
C TRP A 101 -4.65 -8.51 -7.14
N ASN A 102 -3.85 -8.15 -8.15
CA ASN A 102 -3.98 -6.89 -8.87
C ASN A 102 -5.27 -6.85 -9.71
N LEU A 103 -5.65 -7.97 -10.34
CA LEU A 103 -6.89 -8.08 -11.10
C LEU A 103 -8.12 -8.05 -10.18
N LEU A 104 -7.99 -8.64 -8.99
CA LEU A 104 -9.02 -8.55 -7.95
C LEU A 104 -9.32 -7.09 -7.56
N MET A 105 -8.31 -6.21 -7.53
CA MET A 105 -8.51 -4.82 -7.11
C MET A 105 -9.50 -4.06 -8.00
N GLU A 106 -9.65 -4.42 -9.28
CA GLU A 106 -10.63 -3.83 -10.21
C GLU A 106 -12.08 -3.98 -9.70
N LYS A 107 -12.39 -5.05 -8.96
CA LYS A 107 -13.71 -5.25 -8.32
C LYS A 107 -14.05 -4.11 -7.35
N TYR A 108 -13.04 -3.46 -6.79
CA TYR A 108 -13.18 -2.45 -5.76
C TYR A 108 -13.10 -1.01 -6.30
N LYS A 109 -13.10 -0.83 -7.63
CA LYS A 109 -13.19 0.47 -8.26
C LYS A 109 -14.37 1.28 -7.73
N GLY A 110 -14.09 2.51 -7.28
CA GLY A 110 -15.10 3.41 -6.73
C GLY A 110 -15.65 3.02 -5.35
N LYS A 111 -15.09 2.00 -4.69
CA LYS A 111 -15.39 1.69 -3.28
C LYS A 111 -14.57 2.57 -2.35
N ASN A 112 -14.92 2.58 -1.06
CA ASN A 112 -14.20 3.33 -0.03
C ASN A 112 -12.89 2.63 0.39
N ILE A 113 -12.00 2.43 -0.58
CA ILE A 113 -10.71 1.76 -0.42
C ILE A 113 -9.63 2.61 -1.10
N GLN A 114 -8.45 2.67 -0.48
CA GLN A 114 -7.24 3.16 -1.11
C GLN A 114 -6.20 2.04 -1.04
N VAL A 115 -5.67 1.65 -2.19
CA VAL A 115 -4.61 0.64 -2.27
C VAL A 115 -3.26 1.34 -2.46
N TYR A 116 -2.30 0.98 -1.63
CA TYR A 116 -0.91 1.37 -1.71
C TYR A 116 -0.10 0.13 -2.08
N TYR A 117 0.67 0.19 -3.15
CA TYR A 117 1.60 -0.87 -3.53
C TYR A 117 3.02 -0.40 -3.26
N CYS A 118 3.72 -1.07 -2.34
CA CYS A 118 5.08 -0.71 -1.97
C CYS A 118 6.07 -1.81 -2.37
N ALA A 119 7.02 -1.47 -3.24
CA ALA A 119 7.99 -2.41 -3.81
C ALA A 119 9.36 -1.75 -4.03
N GLN A 120 10.40 -2.56 -4.11
CA GLN A 120 11.72 -2.05 -4.49
C GLN A 120 11.73 -1.71 -5.98
N ALA A 121 12.06 -0.47 -6.30
CA ALA A 121 12.32 0.00 -7.65
C ALA A 121 13.80 -0.24 -8.03
N CYS A 122 14.22 0.29 -9.18
CA CYS A 122 15.60 0.19 -9.64
C CYS A 122 16.62 0.60 -8.57
N ARG A 123 17.76 -0.11 -8.52
CA ARG A 123 18.81 0.06 -7.51
C ARG A 123 18.30 -0.08 -6.07
N GLN A 124 17.28 -0.91 -5.86
CA GLN A 124 16.67 -1.19 -4.56
C GLN A 124 16.05 0.03 -3.86
N VAL A 125 15.75 1.10 -4.60
CA VAL A 125 15.08 2.28 -4.03
C VAL A 125 13.68 1.86 -3.55
N PRO A 126 13.36 2.00 -2.26
CA PRO A 126 12.01 1.76 -1.77
C PRO A 126 11.04 2.73 -2.43
N LEU A 127 9.94 2.21 -2.98
CA LEU A 127 8.91 3.01 -3.62
C LEU A 127 7.56 2.54 -3.13
N CYS A 128 6.67 3.48 -2.81
CA CYS A 128 5.27 3.18 -2.59
C CYS A 128 4.40 4.02 -3.52
N THR A 129 3.42 3.39 -4.13
CA THR A 129 2.52 4.01 -5.12
C THR A 129 1.08 3.83 -4.72
N LYS A 130 0.25 4.86 -4.91
CA LYS A 130 -1.20 4.73 -4.88
C LYS A 130 -1.65 4.03 -6.14
N LEU A 131 -2.47 3.00 -6.01
CA LEU A 131 -3.16 2.44 -7.16
C LEU A 131 -4.48 3.18 -7.36
N GLN A 132 -4.70 3.64 -8.59
CA GLN A 132 -6.00 4.11 -9.04
C GLN A 132 -6.79 2.89 -9.49
N ILE A 133 -7.71 2.45 -8.63
CA ILE A 133 -8.60 1.33 -8.92
C ILE A 133 -10.00 1.85 -9.19
#